data_AF-A0A7R8ZVN2-F1
#
_entry.id   AF-A0A7R8ZVN2-F1
#
_cell.length_a   1.000
_cell.length_b   1.000
_cell.length_c   1.000
_cell.angle_alpha   90.00
_cell.angle_beta   90.00
_cell.angle_gamma   90.00
#
_symmetry.space_group_name_H-M   'P 1'
#
loop_
_entity.id
_entity.type
_entity.pdbx_description
1 polymer ?
#
loop_
_entity_poly.entity_id
_entity_poly.type
_entity_poly.pdbx_seq_one_letter_code
_entity_poly.pdbx_strand_id
1 'polypeptide(L)' 'MKETAEDFLGEKVRDAVITVPAYFKDAQRQATKDAGVMAGLNVIRIINEPTAAALAYGFERK' A
#
# COMPACT_ATOMS: atom_id res chain seq x y z
N MET A 1 -9.74 2.81 5.31
CA MET A 1 -8.64 3.18 4.39
C MET A 1 -9.13 3.41 2.97
N LYS A 2 -9.63 2.39 2.25
CA LYS A 2 -10.23 2.62 0.91
C LYS A 2 -11.38 3.62 0.96
N GLU A 3 -12.40 3.34 1.77
CA GLU A 3 -13.57 4.21 1.96
C GLU A 3 -13.15 5.64 2.39
N THR A 4 -12.26 5.75 3.38
CA THR A 4 -11.69 7.04 3.80
C THR A 4 -11.07 7.85 2.66
N ALA A 5 -10.33 7.19 1.76
CA ALA A 5 -9.75 7.85 0.59
C ALA A 5 -10.82 8.22 -0.45
N GLU A 6 -11.81 7.35 -0.67
CA GLU A 6 -12.95 7.64 -1.55
C GLU A 6 -13.78 8.83 -1.03
N ASP A 7 -14.02 8.91 0.27
CA ASP A 7 -14.75 10.01 0.91
C ASP A 7 -14.01 11.34 0.76
N PHE A 8 -12.68 11.31 0.91
CA PHE A 8 -11.84 12.49 0.75
C PHE A 8 -11.76 12.97 -0.71
N LEU A 9 -11.66 12.05 -1.67
CA LEU A 9 -11.50 12.36 -3.09
C LEU A 9 -12.83 12.58 -3.82
N GLY A 10 -13.95 12.05 -3.29
CA GLY A 10 -15.26 12.07 -3.94
C GLY A 10 -15.38 11.11 -5.13
N GLU A 11 -14.43 10.21 -5.32
CA GLU A 11 -14.39 9.24 -6.43
C GLU A 11 -13.94 7.85 -5.98
N LYS A 12 -14.12 6.85 -6.85
CA LYS A 12 -13.75 5.46 -6.54
C LYS A 12 -12.24 5.24 -6.63
N VAL A 13 -11.66 4.70 -5.56
CA VAL A 13 -10.24 4.34 -5.49
C VAL A 13 -10.10 2.87 -5.87
N ARG A 14 -9.42 2.62 -6.99
CA ARG A 14 -9.26 1.27 -7.54
C ARG A 14 -7.87 0.71 -7.32
N ASP A 15 -6.86 1.56 -7.33
CA ASP A 15 -5.47 1.16 -7.32
C ASP A 15 -4.78 1.54 -6.01
N ALA A 16 -3.90 0.67 -5.50
CA ALA A 16 -3.19 0.91 -4.26
C ALA A 16 -1.76 0.36 -4.25
N VAL A 17 -0.90 1.03 -3.49
CA VAL A 17 0.39 0.50 -3.03
C VAL A 17 0.25 0.20 -1.54
N ILE A 18 0.65 -1.00 -1.12
CA ILE A 18 0.50 -1.45 0.27
C ILE A 18 1.89 -1.74 0.86
N THR A 19 2.12 -1.28 2.08
CA THR A 19 3.37 -1.52 2.82
C THR A 19 3.35 -2.88 3.52
N VAL A 20 4.52 -3.51 3.62
CA VAL A 20 4.73 -4.71 4.45
C VAL A 20 6.03 -4.60 5.26
N PRO A 21 6.15 -5.32 6.39
CA PRO A 21 7.41 -5.40 7.12
C PRO A 21 8.53 -5.97 6.25
N ALA A 22 9.73 -5.42 6.36
CA ALA A 22 10.85 -5.82 5.51
C ALA A 22 11.28 -7.29 5.67
N TYR A 23 10.90 -7.93 6.78
CA TYR A 23 11.19 -9.33 7.08
C TYR A 23 10.10 -10.30 6.61
N PHE A 24 9.02 -9.82 5.97
CA PHE A 24 7.98 -10.68 5.44
C PHE A 24 8.51 -11.57 4.31
N LYS A 25 8.20 -12.87 4.40
CA LYS A 25 8.49 -13.86 3.36
C LYS A 25 7.40 -13.86 2.29
N ASP A 26 7.67 -14.52 1.16
CA ASP A 26 6.78 -14.52 -0.01
C ASP A 26 5.32 -14.88 0.31
N ALA A 27 5.10 -15.89 1.16
CA ALA A 27 3.75 -16.29 1.56
C ALA A 27 2.98 -15.17 2.29
N GLN A 28 3.65 -14.44 3.19
CA GLN A 28 3.03 -13.33 3.93
C GLN A 28 2.77 -12.15 3.00
N ARG A 29 3.71 -11.86 2.08
CA ARG A 29 3.56 -10.80 1.07
C ARG A 29 2.39 -11.10 0.12
N GLN A 30 2.25 -12.35 -0.30
CA GLN A 30 1.14 -12.80 -1.14
C GLN A 30 -0.18 -12.69 -0.39
N ALA A 31 -0.25 -13.15 0.87
CA ALA A 31 -1.44 -13.01 1.69
C ALA A 31 -1.86 -11.53 1.87
N THR A 32 -0.90 -10.62 2.06
CA THR A 32 -1.21 -9.18 2.11
C THR A 32 -1.71 -8.63 0.78
N LYS A 33 -1.14 -9.08 -0.35
CA LYS A 33 -1.62 -8.71 -1.68
C LYS A 33 -3.06 -9.20 -1.91
N ASP A 34 -3.33 -10.45 -1.56
CA ASP A 34 -4.64 -11.07 -1.70
C ASP A 34 -5.68 -10.35 -0.82
N ALA A 35 -5.30 -9.94 0.40
CA ALA A 35 -6.15 -9.11 1.24
C ALA A 35 -6.53 -7.77 0.57
N GLY A 36 -5.59 -7.14 -0.14
CA GLY A 36 -5.88 -5.94 -0.93
C GLY A 36 -6.87 -6.22 -2.07
N VAL A 37 -6.70 -7.33 -2.79
CA VAL A 37 -7.63 -7.75 -3.85
C VAL A 37 -9.03 -8.04 -3.29
N MET A 38 -9.11 -8.74 -2.16
CA MET A 38 -10.38 -9.00 -1.47
C MET A 38 -11.06 -7.72 -0.98
N ALA A 39 -10.29 -6.68 -0.65
CA ALA A 39 -10.82 -5.35 -0.33
C ALA A 39 -11.26 -4.53 -1.57
N GLY A 40 -11.20 -5.15 -2.76
CA GLY A 40 -11.56 -4.50 -4.03
C GLY A 40 -10.55 -3.44 -4.46
N LEU A 41 -9.26 -3.65 -4.16
CA LEU A 41 -8.15 -2.83 -4.61
C LEU A 41 -7.26 -3.65 -5.57
N ASN A 42 -6.89 -3.04 -6.68
CA ASN A 42 -5.79 -3.51 -7.51
C ASN A 42 -4.46 -3.13 -6.84
N VAL A 43 -3.77 -4.13 -6.29
CA VAL A 43 -2.49 -3.92 -5.62
C VAL A 43 -1.37 -3.82 -6.65
N ILE A 44 -1.04 -2.59 -7.05
CA ILE A 44 0.01 -2.30 -8.03
C ILE A 44 1.37 -2.78 -7.52
N ARG A 45 1.67 -2.53 -6.24
CA ARG A 45 2.97 -2.85 -5.64
C ARG A 45 2.85 -3.09 -4.14
N ILE A 46 3.62 -4.06 -3.68
CA ILE A 46 3.96 -4.24 -2.26
C ILE A 46 5.33 -3.60 -2.03
N ILE A 47 5.41 -2.65 -1.10
CA ILE A 47 6.66 -1.96 -0.75
C ILE A 47 7.05 -2.26 0.69
N ASN A 48 8.36 -2.33 0.96
CA ASN A 48 8.84 -2.47 2.32
C ASN A 48 8.62 -1.18 3.11
N GLU A 49 8.12 -1.28 4.34
CA GLU A 49 7.93 -0.15 5.25
C GLU A 49 9.17 0.75 5.40
N PRO A 50 10.39 0.26 5.68
CA PRO A 50 11.55 1.13 5.82
C PRO A 50 11.91 1.83 4.50
N THR A 51 11.62 1.21 3.35
CA THR A 51 11.81 1.85 2.05
C THR A 51 10.80 2.97 1.83
N ALA A 52 9.53 2.76 2.19
CA ALA A 52 8.51 3.81 2.11
C ALA A 52 8.86 5.00 3.02
N ALA A 53 9.33 4.73 4.25
CA ALA A 53 9.79 5.76 5.17
C ALA A 53 11.00 6.53 4.64
N ALA A 54 11.99 5.83 4.06
CA ALA A 54 13.17 6.47 3.46
C ALA A 54 12.80 7.35 2.26
N LEU A 55 11.85 6.91 1.43
CA LEU A 55 11.33 7.71 0.30
C LEU A 55 10.62 8.97 0.80
N ALA A 56 9.76 8.86 1.81
CA ALA A 56 9.06 10.01 2.39
C ALA A 56 10.04 11.04 2.94
N TYR A 57 11.02 10.59 3.74
CA TYR A 57 12.07 11.47 4.29
C TYR A 57 12.91 12.13 3.19
N GLY A 58 13.29 11.37 2.15
CA GLY A 58 14.05 11.90 1.02
C GLY A 58 13.26 12.92 0.17
N PHE A 59 11.93 12.83 0.17
CA PHE A 59 11.06 13.76 -0.55
C PHE A 59 10.81 15.05 0.25
N GLU A 60 10.60 14.94 1.56
CA GLU A 60 10.35 16.10 2.44
C GLU A 60 11.57 17.01 2.63
N ARG A 61 12.79 16.48 2.47
CA ARG A 61 14.04 17.23 2.62
C ARG A 61 14.53 17.95 1.35
N LYS A 62 13.69 18.02 0.31
CA LYS A 62 13.92 18.80 -0.91
C LYS A 62 12.97 19.98 -0.96
#